data_AF-A0AAW4VZE1-F1
#
_entry.id   AF-A0AAW4VZE1-F1
#
_cell.length_a   1.000
_cell.length_b   1.000
_cell.length_c   1.000
_cell.angle_alpha   90.00
_cell.angle_beta   90.00
_cell.angle_gamma   90.00
#
_symmetry.space_group_name_H-M   'P 1'
#
loop_
_entity.id
_entity.type
_entity.pdbx_description
1 polymer ?
#
loop_
_entity_poly.entity_id
_entity_poly.type
_entity_poly.pdbx_seq_one_letter_code
_entity_poly.pdbx_strand_id
1 'polypeptide(L)'
;MKETHVHVLEDGTVLEHTHGDQEHVHTHDGTHPHHHSHAQTKAVLNRLSRAIGHMESIKRMVEEGRDCSEVLIQLSAVKSAINNTGKIILQDHIEHCIVDAVEHGDRDAIKELEKAIDRFMK
;
A
#
# COMPACT_ATOMS: atom_id res chain seq x y z
N MET A 1 6.33 -20.53 8.09
CA MET A 1 7.35 -21.17 8.96
C MET A 1 8.18 -20.03 9.54
N LYS A 2 8.26 -19.85 10.86
CA LYS A 2 8.99 -18.71 11.45
C LYS A 2 10.49 -18.98 11.36
N GLU A 3 11.24 -18.13 10.67
CA GLU A 3 12.70 -18.21 10.62
C GLU A 3 13.30 -17.24 11.64
N THR A 4 14.10 -17.79 12.55
CA THR A 4 14.78 -17.03 13.60
C THR A 4 16.24 -16.83 13.20
N HIS A 5 16.69 -15.58 13.16
CA HIS A 5 18.07 -15.21 12.87
C HIS A 5 18.75 -14.66 14.12
N VAL A 6 19.97 -15.13 14.38
CA VAL A 6 20.81 -14.67 15.48
C VAL A 6 22.05 -14.01 14.88
N HIS A 7 22.29 -12.75 15.25
CA HIS A 7 23.48 -11.99 14.85
C HIS A 7 24.35 -11.72 16.08
N VAL A 8 25.66 -11.83 15.93
CA VAL A 8 26.63 -11.43 16.96
C VAL A 8 27.40 -10.24 16.44
N LEU A 9 27.30 -9.11 17.13
CA LEU A 9 27.98 -7.85 16.78
C LEU A 9 29.44 -7.89 17.25
N GLU A 10 30.27 -6.99 16.71
CA GLU A 10 31.71 -6.92 17.02
C GLU A 10 32.03 -6.64 18.49
N ASP A 11 31.07 -6.07 19.23
CA ASP A 11 31.15 -5.84 20.68
C ASP A 11 30.70 -7.05 21.53
N GLY A 12 30.36 -8.16 20.89
CA GLY A 12 29.88 -9.39 21.55
C GLY A 12 28.39 -9.39 21.86
N THR A 13 27.64 -8.34 21.50
CA THR A 13 26.20 -8.29 21.69
C THR A 13 25.50 -9.27 20.75
N VAL A 14 24.69 -10.16 21.32
CA VAL A 14 23.88 -11.12 20.56
C VAL A 14 22.48 -10.55 20.34
N LEU A 15 22.13 -10.32 19.08
CA LEU A 15 20.82 -9.83 18.67
C LEU A 15 20.05 -10.95 17.96
N GLU A 16 18.99 -11.44 18.61
CA GLU A 16 18.07 -12.40 18.02
C GLU A 16 16.85 -11.67 17.49
N HIS A 17 16.51 -11.89 16.23
CA HIS A 17 15.26 -11.42 15.66
C HIS A 17 14.58 -12.51 14.85
N THR A 18 13.26 -12.53 14.94
CA THR A 18 12.41 -13.47 14.21
C THR A 18 11.75 -12.70 13.07
N HIS A 19 11.99 -13.10 11.82
CA HIS A 19 11.16 -12.64 10.72
C HIS A 19 9.92 -13.52 10.67
N GLY A 20 8.87 -13.08 11.36
CA GLY A 20 7.51 -13.42 10.94
C GLY A 20 7.14 -12.51 9.78
N ASP A 21 6.43 -13.03 8.78
CA ASP A 21 5.68 -12.19 7.84
C ASP A 21 5.02 -11.09 8.66
N GLN A 22 5.30 -9.82 8.36
CA GLN A 22 4.75 -8.72 9.15
C GLN A 22 3.23 -8.70 8.95
N GLU A 23 2.52 -9.37 9.86
CA GLU A 23 1.08 -9.44 9.89
C GLU A 23 0.53 -8.07 10.28
N HIS A 24 0.11 -7.28 9.30
CA HIS A 24 -0.65 -6.06 9.56
C HIS A 24 -2.13 -6.42 9.68
N VAL A 25 -2.62 -6.55 10.92
CA VAL A 25 -4.05 -6.75 11.21
C VAL A 25 -4.75 -5.40 11.11
N HIS A 26 -5.53 -5.18 10.05
CA HIS A 26 -6.45 -4.05 9.95
C HIS A 26 -7.85 -4.50 10.38
N THR A 27 -8.34 -4.01 11.52
CA THR A 27 -9.73 -4.20 11.92
C THR A 27 -10.59 -3.12 11.27
N HIS A 28 -11.22 -3.45 10.15
CA HIS A 28 -12.37 -2.68 9.68
C HIS A 28 -13.63 -3.24 10.36
N ASP A 29 -14.27 -2.36 11.14
CA ASP A 29 -15.59 -2.46 11.75
C ASP A 29 -16.48 -3.61 11.22
N GLY A 30 -16.37 -4.80 11.84
CA GLY A 30 -17.43 -5.82 11.82
C GLY A 30 -17.34 -7.02 10.86
N THR A 31 -16.29 -7.20 10.05
CA THR A 31 -16.22 -8.37 9.14
C THR A 31 -14.83 -9.01 9.14
N HIS A 32 -14.80 -10.31 9.44
CA HIS A 32 -13.73 -11.32 9.38
C HIS A 32 -12.24 -10.87 9.38
N PRO A 33 -11.39 -11.42 10.28
CA PRO A 33 -9.96 -11.14 10.29
C PRO A 33 -9.30 -11.82 9.09
N HIS A 34 -9.04 -11.07 8.02
CA HIS A 34 -8.20 -11.53 6.93
C HIS A 34 -6.75 -11.10 7.18
N HIS A 35 -5.87 -12.10 7.22
CA HIS A 35 -4.43 -11.91 7.34
C HIS A 35 -3.87 -11.53 5.97
N HIS A 36 -3.46 -10.27 5.78
CA HIS A 36 -2.88 -9.81 4.52
C HIS A 36 -1.35 -9.77 4.62
N SER A 37 -0.68 -10.72 3.95
CA SER A 37 0.71 -10.55 3.56
C SER A 37 0.73 -9.91 2.18
N HIS A 38 0.74 -8.57 2.08
CA HIS A 38 0.96 -7.97 0.78
C HIS A 38 2.43 -8.16 0.43
N ALA A 39 2.75 -9.10 -0.46
CA ALA A 39 4.08 -9.23 -1.05
C ALA A 39 4.56 -7.88 -1.65
N GLN A 40 3.60 -7.04 -2.05
CA GLN A 40 3.82 -5.67 -2.55
C GLN A 40 3.89 -4.57 -1.46
N THR A 41 3.76 -4.86 -0.15
CA THR A 41 3.69 -3.83 0.93
C THR A 41 4.80 -2.79 0.78
N LYS A 42 6.06 -3.26 0.73
CA LYS A 42 7.23 -2.38 0.62
C LYS A 42 7.22 -1.57 -0.68
N ALA A 43 6.77 -2.17 -1.78
CA ALA A 43 6.69 -1.49 -3.07
C ALA A 43 5.61 -0.40 -3.08
N VAL A 44 4.45 -0.66 -2.46
CA VAL A 44 3.37 0.32 -2.25
C VAL A 44 3.86 1.46 -1.36
N LEU A 45 4.43 1.16 -0.20
CA LEU A 45 4.98 2.17 0.71
C LEU A 45 6.00 3.08 0.00
N ASN A 46 6.94 2.50 -0.74
CA ASN A 46 7.93 3.25 -1.50
C ASN A 46 7.31 4.16 -2.58
N ARG A 47 6.18 3.76 -3.18
CA ARG A 47 5.47 4.61 -4.17
C ARG A 47 4.74 5.75 -3.48
N LEU A 48 4.09 5.48 -2.36
CA LEU A 48 3.43 6.49 -1.53
C LEU A 48 4.43 7.53 -1.01
N SER A 49 5.60 7.10 -0.50
CA SER A 49 6.64 8.02 -0.04
C SER A 49 7.13 8.96 -1.16
N ARG A 50 7.26 8.46 -2.41
CA ARG A 50 7.61 9.30 -3.56
C ARG A 50 6.51 10.30 -3.90
N ALA A 51 5.25 9.86 -3.90
CA ALA A 51 4.12 10.74 -4.15
C ALA A 51 4.01 11.86 -3.10
N ILE A 52 4.30 11.55 -1.82
CA ILE A 52 4.37 12.54 -0.74
C ILE A 52 5.48 13.55 -1.01
N GLY A 53 6.70 13.12 -1.33
CA GLY A 53 7.80 14.03 -1.65
C GLY A 53 7.52 14.92 -2.86
N HIS A 54 6.83 14.40 -3.89
CA HIS A 54 6.36 15.21 -5.02
C HIS A 54 5.33 16.25 -4.58
N MET A 55 4.38 15.89 -3.71
CA MET A 55 3.39 16.82 -3.18
C MET A 55 4.04 17.96 -2.37
N GLU A 56 5.05 17.65 -1.56
CA GLU A 56 5.83 18.66 -0.85
C GLU A 56 6.56 19.61 -1.81
N SER A 57 7.05 19.08 -2.94
CA SER A 57 7.65 19.91 -3.99
C SER A 57 6.63 20.86 -4.60
N ILE A 58 5.44 20.38 -4.93
CA ILE A 58 4.34 21.21 -5.48
C ILE A 58 3.93 22.28 -4.48
N LYS A 59 3.85 21.95 -3.19
CA LYS A 59 3.58 22.94 -2.13
C LYS A 59 4.60 24.08 -2.18
N ARG A 60 5.90 23.78 -2.27
CA ARG A 60 6.95 24.82 -2.41
C ARG A 60 6.77 25.63 -3.68
N MET A 61 6.42 25.01 -4.81
CA MET A 61 6.15 25.74 -6.06
C MET A 61 5.04 26.79 -5.89
N VAL A 62 4.01 26.48 -5.10
CA VAL A 62 2.93 27.43 -4.80
C VAL A 62 3.41 28.53 -3.86
N GLU A 63 4.16 28.19 -2.82
CA GLU A 63 4.74 29.16 -1.86
C GLU A 63 5.71 30.14 -2.55
N GLU A 64 6.45 29.67 -3.56
CA GLU A 64 7.37 30.46 -4.38
C GLU A 64 6.68 31.27 -5.50
N GLY A 65 5.35 31.12 -5.67
CA GLY A 65 4.59 31.84 -6.69
C GLY A 65 4.91 31.41 -8.11
N ARG A 66 5.23 30.13 -8.34
CA ARG A 66 5.51 29.59 -9.68
C ARG A 66 4.26 29.59 -10.57
N ASP A 67 4.48 29.48 -11.87
CA ASP A 67 3.42 29.54 -12.87
C ASP A 67 2.35 28.45 -12.66
N CYS A 68 1.08 28.85 -12.77
CA CYS A 68 -0.05 27.96 -12.51
C CYS A 68 -0.08 26.76 -13.47
N SER A 69 0.32 26.93 -14.73
CA SER A 69 0.35 25.82 -15.69
C SER A 69 1.39 24.77 -15.29
N GLU A 70 2.52 25.20 -14.74
CA GLU A 70 3.57 24.31 -14.26
C GLU A 70 3.11 23.53 -13.01
N VAL A 71 2.46 24.21 -12.07
CA VAL A 71 1.86 23.57 -10.89
C VAL A 71 0.84 22.51 -11.31
N LEU A 72 -0.03 22.81 -12.28
CA LEU A 72 -1.02 21.87 -12.81
C LEU A 72 -0.38 20.65 -13.48
N ILE A 73 0.71 20.83 -14.22
CA ILE A 73 1.48 19.72 -14.81
C ILE A 73 2.01 18.80 -13.71
N GLN A 74 2.61 19.35 -12.65
CA GLN A 74 3.14 18.53 -11.54
C GLN A 74 2.03 17.82 -10.76
N LEU A 75 0.90 18.49 -10.53
CA LEU A 75 -0.29 17.86 -9.92
C LEU A 75 -0.78 16.66 -10.75
N SER A 76 -0.76 16.76 -12.09
CA SER A 76 -1.14 15.65 -12.97
C SER A 76 -0.19 14.45 -12.85
N ALA A 77 1.10 14.69 -12.61
CA ALA A 77 2.09 13.65 -12.39
C ALA A 77 1.84 12.92 -11.07
N VAL A 78 1.49 13.65 -10.00
CA VAL A 78 1.11 13.06 -8.70
C VAL A 78 -0.18 12.25 -8.81
N LYS A 79 -1.21 12.78 -9.49
CA LYS A 79 -2.44 12.03 -9.77
C LYS A 79 -2.13 10.70 -10.48
N SER A 80 -1.26 10.73 -11.48
CA SER A 80 -0.83 9.53 -12.20
C SER A 80 -0.09 8.53 -11.31
N ALA A 81 0.79 9.01 -10.43
CA ALA A 81 1.52 8.18 -9.47
C ALA A 81 0.58 7.50 -8.45
N ILE A 82 -0.42 8.23 -7.95
CA ILE A 82 -1.45 7.70 -7.04
C ILE A 82 -2.28 6.64 -7.75
N ASN A 83 -2.76 6.92 -8.97
CA ASN A 83 -3.53 5.97 -9.76
C ASN A 83 -2.75 4.68 -10.04
N ASN A 84 -1.46 4.78 -10.37
CA ASN A 84 -0.63 3.59 -10.57
C ASN A 84 -0.41 2.80 -9.28
N THR A 85 -0.32 3.48 -8.14
CA THR A 85 -0.20 2.81 -6.83
C THR A 85 -1.50 2.06 -6.49
N GLY A 86 -2.66 2.70 -6.69
CA GLY A 86 -3.96 2.07 -6.47
C GLY A 86 -4.21 0.86 -7.36
N LYS A 87 -3.77 0.89 -8.63
CA LYS A 87 -3.84 -0.30 -9.53
C LYS A 87 -3.09 -1.50 -8.97
N ILE A 88 -1.94 -1.28 -8.35
CA ILE A 88 -1.11 -2.36 -7.81
C ILE A 88 -1.74 -2.96 -6.56
N ILE A 89 -2.30 -2.10 -5.69
CA ILE A 89 -3.08 -2.55 -4.53
C ILE A 89 -4.29 -3.38 -5.00
N LEU A 90 -4.99 -2.92 -6.03
CA LEU A 90 -6.14 -3.62 -6.58
C LEU A 90 -5.76 -4.99 -7.17
N GLN A 91 -4.67 -5.07 -7.93
CA GLN A 91 -4.16 -6.34 -8.46
C GLN A 91 -3.83 -7.33 -7.34
N ASP A 92 -3.08 -6.88 -6.33
CA ASP A 92 -2.70 -7.69 -5.18
C ASP A 92 -3.95 -8.17 -4.40
N HIS A 93 -4.98 -7.32 -4.26
CA HIS A 93 -6.23 -7.69 -3.62
C HIS A 93 -7.04 -8.73 -4.42
N ILE A 94 -7.09 -8.60 -5.75
CA ILE A 94 -7.77 -9.59 -6.61
C ILE A 94 -7.06 -10.95 -6.51
N GLU A 95 -5.73 -10.96 -6.58
CA GLU A 95 -4.93 -12.20 -6.59
C GLU A 95 -5.05 -12.99 -5.28
N HIS A 96 -5.16 -12.31 -4.13
CA HIS A 96 -5.13 -12.98 -2.83
C HIS A 96 -6.51 -13.08 -2.15
N CYS A 97 -7.37 -12.06 -2.26
CA CYS A 97 -8.60 -12.01 -1.47
C CYS A 97 -9.81 -12.54 -2.24
N ILE A 98 -9.88 -12.29 -3.54
CA ILE A 98 -11.04 -12.70 -4.35
C ILE A 98 -10.96 -14.16 -4.76
N VAL A 99 -9.76 -14.68 -5.03
CA VAL A 99 -9.57 -16.10 -5.32
C VAL A 99 -10.11 -16.93 -4.15
N ASP A 100 -9.69 -16.62 -2.92
CA ASP A 100 -10.17 -17.28 -1.71
C ASP A 100 -11.67 -17.08 -1.49
N ALA A 101 -12.19 -15.86 -1.67
CA ALA A 101 -13.61 -15.57 -1.51
C ALA A 101 -14.48 -16.38 -2.49
N VAL A 102 -14.04 -16.56 -3.73
CA VAL A 102 -14.74 -17.38 -4.74
C VAL A 102 -14.73 -18.85 -4.34
N GLU A 103 -13.61 -19.38 -3.85
CA GLU A 103 -13.51 -20.77 -3.39
C GLU A 103 -14.44 -21.07 -2.20
N HIS A 104 -14.63 -20.09 -1.30
CA HIS A 104 -15.45 -20.25 -0.10
C HIS A 104 -16.89 -19.73 -0.26
N GLY A 105 -17.25 -19.18 -1.44
CA GLY A 105 -18.58 -18.66 -1.73
C GLY A 105 -18.92 -17.34 -1.00
N ASP A 106 -17.91 -16.57 -0.59
CA ASP A 106 -18.07 -15.27 0.08
C ASP A 106 -18.43 -14.18 -0.93
N ARG A 107 -19.74 -14.05 -1.16
CA ARG A 107 -20.33 -13.04 -2.04
C ARG A 107 -20.18 -11.61 -1.51
N ASP A 108 -19.98 -11.43 -0.22
CA ASP A 108 -19.96 -10.09 0.39
C ASP A 108 -18.58 -9.45 0.21
N ALA A 109 -17.50 -10.24 0.31
CA ALA A 109 -16.15 -9.78 -0.05
C ALA A 109 -16.09 -9.24 -1.50
N ILE A 110 -16.77 -9.93 -2.45
CA ILE A 110 -16.84 -9.49 -3.85
C ILE A 110 -17.57 -8.14 -3.99
N LYS A 111 -18.68 -7.94 -3.28
CA LYS A 111 -19.43 -6.67 -3.31
C LYS A 111 -18.64 -5.52 -2.70
N GLU A 112 -17.88 -5.76 -1.63
CA GLU A 112 -17.04 -4.72 -1.03
C GLU A 112 -15.92 -4.30 -1.99
N LEU A 113 -15.34 -5.25 -2.73
CA LEU A 113 -14.39 -4.91 -3.79
C LEU A 113 -15.04 -4.10 -4.92
N GLU A 114 -16.24 -4.48 -5.38
CA GLU A 114 -16.98 -3.72 -6.39
C GLU A 114 -17.18 -2.25 -5.97
N LYS A 115 -17.60 -2.03 -4.71
CA LYS A 115 -17.73 -0.68 -4.14
C LYS A 115 -16.41 0.08 -4.09
N ALA A 116 -15.30 -0.60 -3.79
CA ALA A 116 -13.98 0.01 -3.76
C ALA A 116 -13.51 0.44 -5.16
N ILE A 117 -13.71 -0.42 -6.17
CA ILE A 117 -13.39 -0.13 -7.58
C ILE A 117 -14.20 1.07 -8.08
N ASP A 118 -15.51 1.10 -7.82
CA ASP A 118 -16.39 2.19 -8.22
C ASP A 118 -15.97 3.55 -7.63
N ARG A 119 -15.38 3.56 -6.43
CA ARG A 119 -14.84 4.78 -5.82
C ARG A 119 -13.50 5.16 -6.43
N PHE A 120 -12.66 4.19 -6.75
CA PHE A 120 -11.33 4.41 -7.29
C PHE A 120 -11.34 4.91 -8.75
N MET A 121 -12.35 4.50 -9.53
CA MET A 121 -12.50 4.88 -10.94
C MET A 121 -13.15 6.25 -11.18
N LYS A 122 -13.70 6.88 -10.13
CA LYS A 122 -14.27 8.24 -10.18
C LYS A 122 -13.17 9.30 -10.16
#